data_AF-A0A6A8NHW2-F1
#
_entry.id   AF-A0A6A8NHW2-F1
#
_cell.length_a   1.000
_cell.length_b   1.000
_cell.length_c   1.000
_cell.angle_alpha   90.00
_cell.angle_beta   90.00
_cell.angle_gamma   90.00
#
_symmetry.space_group_name_H-M   'P 1'
#
loop_
_entity.id
_entity.type
_entity.pdbx_description
1 polymer ?
#
loop_
_entity_poly.entity_id
_entity_poly.type
_entity_poly.pdbx_seq_one_letter_code
_entity_poly.pdbx_strand_id
1 'polypeptide(L)'
;MSFDINLKGKEQKIKFNYMLNFKANKKLATKDKEGKSQNDGAGVLFVQVLEKEDDALVNLLQLVDSKATENDAIEAISEYVHGFVESGLSEEEAYDRIFEDLKQEMLSSGFFVSKIRKYLENMEKVIEMMVSRKKEEDKIQITQLKELSERIKKEIS
;
A
#
# COMPACT_ATOMS: atom_id res chain seq x y z
N MET A 1 -3.73 11.21 -12.56
CA MET A 1 -2.36 11.74 -12.71
C MET A 1 -1.46 10.56 -12.47
N SER A 2 -0.51 10.27 -13.37
CA SER A 2 0.42 9.17 -13.15
C SER A 2 1.37 9.52 -12.01
N PHE A 3 1.62 8.56 -11.11
CA PHE A 3 2.69 8.66 -10.14
C PHE A 3 4.03 8.35 -10.85
N ASP A 4 4.75 9.41 -11.22
CA ASP A 4 6.01 9.34 -11.94
C ASP A 4 7.16 9.74 -11.01
N ILE A 5 8.13 8.85 -10.79
CA ILE A 5 9.24 9.06 -9.86
C ILE A 5 10.57 8.67 -10.50
N ASN A 6 11.62 9.45 -10.25
CA ASN A 6 12.95 9.15 -10.75
C ASN A 6 13.65 8.15 -9.83
N LEU A 7 14.00 6.98 -10.36
CA LEU A 7 14.73 5.95 -9.62
C LEU A 7 16.03 5.65 -10.36
N LYS A 8 17.18 5.95 -9.73
CA LYS A 8 18.52 5.72 -10.29
C LYS A 8 18.72 6.40 -11.65
N GLY A 9 18.25 7.65 -11.77
CA GLY A 9 18.33 8.43 -13.00
C GLY A 9 17.39 7.96 -14.11
N LYS A 10 16.40 7.13 -13.80
CA LYS A 10 15.36 6.66 -14.73
C LYS A 10 13.98 7.01 -14.22
N GLU A 11 13.24 7.77 -15.02
CA GLU A 11 11.81 8.00 -14.78
C GLU A 11 11.05 6.67 -14.78
N GLN A 12 10.42 6.36 -13.65
CA GLN A 12 9.54 5.21 -13.48
C GLN A 12 8.09 5.68 -13.53
N LYS A 13 7.36 5.21 -14.54
CA LYS A 13 5.90 5.39 -14.63
C LYS A 13 5.23 4.23 -13.94
N ILE A 14 4.85 4.42 -12.67
CA ILE A 14 4.30 3.34 -11.87
C ILE A 14 2.89 3.04 -12.36
N LYS A 15 2.64 1.76 -12.67
CA LYS A 15 1.33 1.28 -13.12
C LYS A 15 0.86 0.13 -12.26
N PHE A 16 -0.32 0.27 -11.69
CA PHE A 16 -0.98 -0.75 -10.86
C PHE A 16 -1.63 -1.85 -11.70
N ASN A 17 -0.80 -2.61 -12.40
CA ASN A 17 -1.21 -3.67 -13.32
C ASN A 17 -0.95 -5.09 -12.77
N TYR A 18 -1.21 -6.12 -13.59
CA TYR A 18 -0.98 -7.52 -13.22
C TYR A 18 0.47 -7.79 -12.77
N MET A 19 1.47 -7.20 -13.43
CA MET A 19 2.87 -7.42 -13.09
C MET A 19 3.19 -6.89 -11.69
N LEU A 20 2.76 -5.66 -11.37
CA LEU A 20 2.98 -5.08 -10.05
C LEU A 20 2.27 -5.91 -8.97
N ASN A 21 1.02 -6.32 -9.22
CA ASN A 21 0.29 -7.20 -8.29
C ASN A 21 1.00 -8.55 -8.10
N PHE A 22 1.52 -9.17 -9.16
CA PHE A 22 2.25 -10.43 -9.05
C PHE A 22 3.51 -10.28 -8.19
N LYS A 23 4.26 -9.18 -8.39
CA LYS A 23 5.43 -8.88 -7.56
C LYS A 23 5.03 -8.58 -6.11
N ALA A 24 3.98 -7.80 -5.90
CA ALA A 24 3.44 -7.48 -4.57
C ALA A 24 3.04 -8.77 -3.83
N ASN A 25 2.37 -9.69 -4.50
CA ASN A 25 2.01 -10.99 -3.92
C ASN A 25 3.20 -11.86 -3.54
N LYS A 26 4.34 -11.73 -4.23
CA LYS A 26 5.57 -12.44 -3.87
C LYS A 26 6.27 -11.83 -2.68
N LYS A 27 6.28 -10.50 -2.57
CA LYS A 27 7.08 -9.77 -1.58
C LYS A 27 6.31 -9.46 -0.30
N LEU A 28 5.06 -9.01 -0.42
CA LEU A 28 4.28 -8.38 0.65
C LEU A 28 3.12 -9.23 1.15
N ALA A 29 2.77 -10.31 0.45
CA ALA A 29 1.61 -11.10 0.84
C ALA A 29 1.77 -11.67 2.25
N THR A 30 0.67 -11.62 3.00
CA THR A 30 0.59 -12.27 4.30
C THR A 30 0.74 -13.79 4.13
N LYS A 31 1.30 -14.44 5.15
CA LYS A 31 1.48 -15.89 5.18
C LYS A 31 0.57 -16.47 6.24
N ASP A 32 -0.07 -17.60 5.94
CA ASP A 32 -0.75 -18.37 6.97
C ASP A 32 0.24 -19.10 7.89
N LYS A 33 -0.33 -19.85 8.85
CA LYS A 33 0.44 -20.66 9.81
C LYS A 33 1.31 -21.73 9.15
N GLU A 34 1.02 -22.11 7.91
CA GLU A 34 1.79 -23.08 7.13
C GLU A 34 2.84 -22.40 6.24
N GLY A 35 2.97 -21.07 6.33
CA GLY A 35 3.90 -20.28 5.54
C GLY A 35 3.43 -20.02 4.11
N LYS A 36 2.19 -20.38 3.76
CA LYS A 36 1.65 -20.22 2.42
C LYS A 36 1.11 -18.81 2.22
N SER A 37 1.50 -18.21 1.10
CA SER A 37 1.07 -16.87 0.70
C SER A 37 -0.44 -16.79 0.47
N GLN A 38 -1.07 -15.75 1.05
CA GLN A 38 -2.47 -15.42 0.87
C GLN A 38 -2.75 -14.67 -0.45
N ASN A 39 -1.71 -14.35 -1.23
CA ASN A 39 -1.81 -13.62 -2.51
C ASN A 39 -2.56 -12.29 -2.41
N ASP A 40 -2.35 -11.58 -1.30
CA ASP A 40 -3.02 -10.35 -0.90
C ASP A 40 -2.09 -9.12 -0.89
N GLY A 41 -0.93 -9.22 -1.53
CA GLY A 41 0.11 -8.18 -1.48
C GLY A 41 -0.34 -6.83 -2.04
N ALA A 42 -1.29 -6.80 -2.97
CA ALA A 42 -1.91 -5.54 -3.42
C ALA A 42 -2.75 -4.86 -2.33
N GLY A 43 -3.47 -5.64 -1.52
CA GLY A 43 -4.24 -5.14 -0.39
C GLY A 43 -3.34 -4.69 0.74
N VAL A 44 -2.28 -5.45 1.03
CA VAL A 44 -1.24 -5.06 2.00
C VAL A 44 -0.63 -3.72 1.59
N LEU A 45 -0.11 -3.59 0.37
CA LEU A 45 0.48 -2.35 -0.13
C LEU A 45 -0.50 -1.17 -0.01
N PHE A 46 -1.78 -1.37 -0.31
CA PHE A 46 -2.78 -0.32 -0.20
C PHE A 46 -2.97 0.15 1.25
N VAL A 47 -2.99 -0.77 2.21
CA VAL A 47 -3.04 -0.41 3.63
C VAL A 47 -1.81 0.38 4.05
N GLN A 48 -0.61 -0.04 3.64
CA GLN A 48 0.62 0.69 3.96
C GLN A 48 0.56 2.14 3.43
N VAL A 49 0.04 2.33 2.22
CA VAL A 49 -0.16 3.68 1.64
C VAL A 49 -1.24 4.45 2.41
N LEU A 50 -2.35 3.81 2.76
CA LEU A 50 -3.46 4.43 3.49
C LEU A 50 -3.08 4.89 4.91
N GLU A 51 -2.20 4.15 5.57
CA GLU A 51 -1.66 4.46 6.90
C GLU A 51 -0.41 5.34 6.85
N LYS A 52 0.04 5.74 5.64
CA LYS A 52 1.26 6.51 5.41
C LYS A 52 2.50 5.85 6.03
N GLU A 53 2.59 4.54 5.94
CA GLU A 53 3.79 3.80 6.37
C GLU A 53 4.95 4.13 5.42
N ASP A 54 6.08 4.59 5.95
CA ASP A 54 7.30 4.91 5.18
C ASP A 54 7.74 3.73 4.28
N ASP A 55 7.60 2.52 4.82
CA ASP A 55 7.90 1.27 4.12
C ASP A 55 7.06 1.10 2.83
N ALA A 56 5.88 1.72 2.71
CA ALA A 56 5.03 1.60 1.53
C ALA A 56 5.76 2.10 0.27
N LEU A 57 6.44 3.24 0.38
CA LEU A 57 7.14 3.89 -0.74
C LEU A 57 8.38 3.08 -1.14
N VAL A 58 9.17 2.66 -0.15
CA VAL A 58 10.34 1.80 -0.37
C VAL A 58 9.91 0.47 -1.00
N ASN A 59 8.86 -0.14 -0.47
CA ASN A 59 8.33 -1.39 -1.00
C ASN A 59 7.89 -1.24 -2.44
N LEU A 60 7.13 -0.20 -2.76
CA LEU A 60 6.68 0.09 -4.12
C LEU A 60 7.86 0.23 -5.09
N LEU A 61 8.88 1.01 -4.75
CA LEU A 61 10.02 1.23 -5.63
C LEU A 61 10.82 -0.05 -5.88
N GLN A 62 10.99 -0.88 -4.86
CA GLN A 62 11.61 -2.21 -5.01
C GLN A 62 10.74 -3.20 -5.78
N LEU A 63 9.41 -3.01 -5.81
CA LEU A 63 8.52 -3.78 -6.67
C LEU A 63 8.63 -3.32 -8.14
N VAL A 64 8.83 -2.02 -8.37
CA VAL A 64 9.02 -1.48 -9.72
C VAL A 64 10.35 -1.94 -10.29
N ASP A 65 11.46 -1.68 -9.59
CA ASP A 65 12.80 -2.16 -9.91
C ASP A 65 13.34 -3.08 -8.81
N SER A 66 13.44 -4.38 -9.12
CA SER A 66 13.95 -5.39 -8.19
C SER A 66 15.43 -5.24 -7.85
N LYS A 67 16.16 -4.36 -8.56
CA LYS A 67 17.56 -4.02 -8.28
C LYS A 67 17.72 -2.74 -7.46
N ALA A 68 16.62 -2.03 -7.19
CA ALA A 68 16.66 -0.88 -6.32
C ALA A 68 16.96 -1.34 -4.88
N THR A 69 17.95 -0.72 -4.28
CA THR A 69 18.22 -0.84 -2.86
C THR A 69 17.27 0.06 -2.07
N GLU A 70 17.27 -0.11 -0.75
CA GLU A 70 16.54 0.81 0.14
C GLU A 70 17.06 2.24 0.01
N ASN A 71 18.38 2.43 -0.04
CA ASN A 71 18.98 3.76 -0.26
C ASN A 71 18.55 4.38 -1.59
N ASP A 72 18.55 3.61 -2.69
CA ASP A 72 18.07 4.10 -4.00
C ASP A 72 16.60 4.59 -3.89
N ALA A 73 15.78 3.91 -3.09
CA ALA A 73 14.38 4.28 -2.88
C ALA A 73 14.25 5.55 -2.02
N ILE A 74 15.01 5.65 -0.93
CA ILE A 74 15.01 6.83 -0.04
C ILE A 74 15.47 8.07 -0.80
N GLU A 75 16.54 7.96 -1.60
CA GLU A 75 17.02 9.05 -2.45
C GLU A 75 15.94 9.52 -3.43
N ALA A 76 15.28 8.58 -4.13
CA ALA A 76 14.19 8.88 -5.05
C ALA A 76 13.00 9.58 -4.37
N ILE A 77 12.61 9.14 -3.18
CA ILE A 77 11.52 9.75 -2.40
C ILE A 77 11.91 11.16 -1.95
N SER A 78 13.14 11.34 -1.47
CA SER A 78 13.66 12.64 -1.05
C SER A 78 13.65 13.65 -2.20
N GLU A 79 14.11 13.25 -3.39
CA GLU A 79 14.06 14.10 -4.59
C GLU A 79 12.61 14.44 -4.99
N TYR A 80 11.69 13.49 -4.88
CA TYR A 80 10.27 13.70 -5.19
C TYR A 80 9.62 14.70 -4.24
N VAL A 81 9.87 14.57 -2.93
CA VAL A 81 9.40 15.51 -1.89
C VAL A 81 10.03 16.89 -2.09
N HIS A 82 11.32 16.95 -2.41
CA HIS A 82 12.03 18.21 -2.64
C HIS A 82 11.39 19.04 -3.77
N GLY A 83 10.98 18.39 -4.87
CA GLY A 83 10.29 19.09 -5.96
C GLY A 83 8.98 19.76 -5.54
N PHE A 84 8.22 19.16 -4.62
CA PHE A 84 7.03 19.80 -4.05
C PHE A 84 7.38 20.95 -3.11
N VAL A 85 8.44 20.81 -2.31
CA VAL A 85 8.91 21.89 -1.43
C VAL A 85 9.35 23.11 -2.25
N GLU A 86 10.07 22.90 -3.35
CA GLU A 86 10.42 23.97 -4.30
C GLU A 86 9.20 24.64 -4.93
N SER A 87 8.09 23.90 -5.08
CA SER A 87 6.81 24.43 -5.56
C SER A 87 6.00 25.18 -4.50
N GLY A 88 6.50 25.27 -3.26
CA GLY A 88 5.95 26.09 -2.19
C GLY A 88 5.18 25.33 -1.10
N LEU A 89 5.18 23.99 -1.13
CA LEU A 89 4.64 23.17 -0.04
C LEU A 89 5.65 23.10 1.13
N SER A 90 5.16 22.93 2.35
CA SER A 90 6.00 22.48 3.46
C SER A 90 6.44 21.03 3.26
N GLU A 91 7.51 20.60 3.96
CA GLU A 91 8.00 19.22 3.87
C GLU A 91 6.94 18.20 4.31
N GLU A 92 6.17 18.52 5.35
CA GLU A 92 5.06 17.69 5.82
C GLU A 92 3.95 17.57 4.75
N GLU A 93 3.54 18.69 4.15
CA GLU A 93 2.52 18.66 3.10
C GLU A 93 3.01 17.94 1.83
N ALA A 94 4.28 18.10 1.47
CA ALA A 94 4.91 17.40 0.36
C ALA A 94 4.98 15.88 0.60
N TYR A 95 5.30 15.49 1.84
CA TYR A 95 5.28 14.09 2.26
C TYR A 95 3.86 13.51 2.23
N ASP A 96 2.88 14.21 2.77
CA ASP A 96 1.50 13.78 2.73
C ASP A 96 0.97 13.67 1.29
N ARG A 97 1.43 14.56 0.42
CA ARG A 97 1.07 14.58 -0.99
C ARG A 97 1.51 13.32 -1.73
N ILE A 98 2.68 12.75 -1.41
CA ILE A 98 3.17 11.54 -2.09
C ILE A 98 2.22 10.35 -1.86
N PHE A 99 1.70 10.19 -0.64
CA PHE A 99 0.75 9.11 -0.33
C PHE A 99 -0.60 9.35 -0.96
N GLU A 100 -1.07 10.59 -0.99
CA GLU A 100 -2.35 10.90 -1.65
C GLU A 100 -2.27 10.63 -3.15
N ASP A 101 -1.23 11.11 -3.84
CA ASP A 101 -1.07 10.88 -5.27
C ASP A 101 -0.90 9.39 -5.59
N LEU A 102 -0.15 8.66 -4.75
CA LEU A 102 0.00 7.21 -4.87
C LEU A 102 -1.34 6.47 -4.67
N LYS A 103 -2.10 6.83 -3.63
CA LYS A 103 -3.42 6.27 -3.35
C LYS A 103 -4.36 6.50 -4.52
N GLN A 104 -4.41 7.72 -5.07
CA GLN A 104 -5.26 8.03 -6.22
C GLN A 104 -4.86 7.21 -7.45
N GLU A 105 -3.55 7.03 -7.71
CA GLU A 105 -3.07 6.19 -8.80
C GLU A 105 -3.46 4.70 -8.60
N MET A 106 -3.42 4.19 -7.36
CA MET A 106 -3.93 2.84 -7.03
C MET A 106 -5.43 2.69 -7.32
N LEU A 107 -6.22 3.67 -6.88
CA LEU A 107 -7.69 3.68 -7.04
C LEU A 107 -8.13 3.88 -8.49
N SER A 108 -7.31 4.55 -9.30
CA SER A 108 -7.55 4.70 -10.74
C SER A 108 -7.48 3.36 -11.50
N SER A 109 -6.80 2.35 -10.95
CA SER A 109 -6.71 1.02 -11.54
C SER A 109 -7.86 0.13 -11.08
N GLY A 110 -8.87 -0.05 -11.95
CA GLY A 110 -9.98 -0.97 -11.68
C GLY A 110 -9.52 -2.41 -11.38
N PHE A 111 -8.39 -2.83 -11.97
CA PHE A 111 -7.76 -4.11 -11.64
C PHE A 111 -7.26 -4.14 -10.19
N PHE A 112 -6.54 -3.12 -9.74
CA PHE A 112 -6.01 -3.08 -8.38
C PHE A 112 -7.12 -2.90 -7.34
N VAL A 113 -8.12 -2.06 -7.63
CA VAL A 113 -9.34 -1.93 -6.82
C VAL A 113 -10.02 -3.29 -6.64
N SER A 114 -10.09 -4.14 -7.67
CA SER A 114 -10.62 -5.50 -7.50
C SER A 114 -9.84 -6.36 -6.51
N LYS A 115 -8.51 -6.16 -6.40
CA LYS A 115 -7.64 -6.87 -5.45
C LYS A 115 -7.79 -6.32 -4.03
N ILE A 116 -7.93 -5.00 -3.89
CA ILE A 116 -8.23 -4.35 -2.61
C ILE A 116 -9.58 -4.81 -2.08
N ARG A 117 -10.62 -4.89 -2.92
CA ARG A 117 -11.93 -5.46 -2.53
C ARG A 117 -11.82 -6.89 -2.03
N LYS A 118 -11.09 -7.75 -2.74
CA LYS A 118 -10.86 -9.13 -2.28
C LYS A 118 -10.12 -9.19 -0.92
N TYR A 119 -9.17 -8.29 -0.71
CA TYR A 119 -8.47 -8.18 0.57
C TYR A 119 -9.43 -7.74 1.69
N LEU A 120 -10.27 -6.74 1.45
CA LEU A 120 -11.31 -6.30 2.36
C LEU A 120 -12.28 -7.44 2.73
N GLU A 121 -12.78 -8.19 1.74
CA GLU A 121 -13.66 -9.35 1.98
C GLU A 121 -13.01 -10.41 2.87
N ASN A 122 -11.69 -10.65 2.69
CA ASN A 122 -10.96 -11.59 3.53
C ASN A 122 -10.79 -11.05 4.95
N MET A 123 -10.53 -9.74 5.10
CA MET A 123 -10.45 -9.08 6.40
C MET A 123 -11.78 -9.16 7.16
N GLU A 124 -12.90 -8.88 6.48
CA GLU A 124 -14.25 -8.98 7.06
C GLU A 124 -14.56 -10.41 7.55
N LYS A 125 -14.18 -11.44 6.78
CA LYS A 125 -14.31 -12.85 7.22
C LYS A 125 -13.48 -13.17 8.45
N VAL A 126 -12.27 -12.62 8.55
CA VAL A 126 -11.42 -12.79 9.74
C VAL A 126 -12.06 -12.13 10.95
N ILE A 127 -12.58 -10.91 10.81
CA ILE A 127 -13.31 -10.19 11.86
C ILE A 127 -14.51 -11.02 12.34
N GLU A 128 -15.33 -11.53 11.42
CA GLU A 128 -16.51 -12.34 11.75
C GLU A 128 -16.13 -13.61 12.53
N MET A 129 -15.07 -14.29 12.10
CA MET A 129 -14.56 -15.48 12.77
C MET A 129 -14.04 -15.15 14.18
N MET A 130 -13.32 -14.05 14.37
CA MET A 130 -12.81 -13.63 15.68
C MET A 130 -13.94 -13.24 16.64
N VAL A 131 -14.94 -12.48 16.16
CA VAL A 131 -16.13 -12.13 16.94
C VAL A 131 -16.88 -13.38 17.39
N SER A 132 -17.03 -14.37 16.52
CA SER A 132 -17.72 -15.63 16.81
C SER A 132 -17.03 -16.47 17.89
N ARG A 133 -15.70 -16.35 18.04
CA ARG A 133 -14.93 -17.07 19.07
C ARG A 133 -15.09 -16.49 20.48
N LYS A 134 -15.62 -15.26 20.61
CA LYS A 134 -15.91 -14.58 21.89
C LYS A 134 -14.75 -14.57 22.88
N LYS A 135 -13.52 -14.45 22.39
CA LYS A 135 -12.33 -14.34 23.24
C LYS A 135 -12.14 -12.90 23.69
N GLU A 136 -12.01 -12.69 25.00
CA GLU A 136 -11.80 -11.36 25.59
C GLU A 136 -10.50 -10.71 25.07
N GLU A 137 -9.45 -11.51 24.90
CA GLU A 137 -8.12 -11.10 24.41
C GLU A 137 -8.13 -10.54 22.97
N ASP A 138 -9.13 -10.92 22.17
CA ASP A 138 -9.23 -10.51 20.76
C ASP A 138 -9.92 -9.14 20.59
N LYS A 139 -10.54 -8.58 21.65
CA LYS A 139 -11.41 -7.38 21.54
C LYS A 139 -10.72 -6.18 20.90
N ILE A 140 -9.49 -5.87 21.33
CA ILE A 140 -8.74 -4.72 20.81
C ILE A 140 -8.41 -4.93 19.33
N GLN A 141 -7.93 -6.12 18.97
CA GLN A 141 -7.59 -6.46 17.59
C GLN A 141 -8.81 -6.42 16.67
N ILE A 142 -9.97 -6.92 17.13
CA ILE A 142 -11.24 -6.86 16.38
C ILE A 142 -11.62 -5.40 16.10
N THR A 143 -11.51 -4.51 17.09
CA THR A 143 -11.85 -3.09 16.91
C THR A 143 -10.93 -2.43 15.88
N GLN A 144 -9.62 -2.63 16.00
CA GLN A 144 -8.64 -2.08 15.04
C GLN A 144 -8.89 -2.57 13.61
N LEU A 145 -9.16 -3.87 13.43
CA LEU A 145 -9.46 -4.44 12.12
C LEU A 145 -10.76 -3.88 11.53
N LYS A 146 -11.79 -3.64 12.36
CA LYS A 146 -13.03 -3.00 11.92
C LYS A 146 -12.82 -1.56 11.46
N GLU A 147 -12.07 -0.78 12.23
CA GLU A 147 -11.75 0.61 11.87
C GLU A 147 -10.98 0.68 10.55
N LEU A 148 -9.98 -0.20 10.38
CA LEU A 148 -9.24 -0.32 9.12
C LEU A 148 -10.15 -0.73 7.96
N SER A 149 -10.99 -1.75 8.15
CA SER A 149 -11.96 -2.22 7.17
C SER A 149 -12.87 -1.09 6.67
N GLU A 150 -13.41 -0.28 7.60
CA GLU A 150 -14.25 0.87 7.26
C GLU A 150 -13.48 1.99 6.54
N ARG A 151 -12.22 2.24 6.90
CA ARG A 151 -11.37 3.21 6.17
C ARG A 151 -11.11 2.74 4.74
N ILE A 152 -10.70 1.48 4.54
CA ILE A 152 -10.49 0.91 3.20
C ILE A 152 -11.78 1.02 2.37
N LYS A 153 -12.92 0.66 2.97
CA LYS A 153 -14.22 0.71 2.32
C LYS A 153 -14.58 2.12 1.83
N LYS A 154 -14.31 3.15 2.64
CA LYS A 154 -14.53 4.56 2.25
C LYS A 154 -13.72 4.99 1.04
N GLU A 155 -12.49 4.50 0.90
CA GLU A 155 -11.62 4.87 -0.22
C GLU A 155 -11.99 4.17 -1.54
N ILE A 156 -12.62 2.99 -1.50
CA ILE A 156 -12.92 2.17 -2.70
C ILE A 156 -14.39 2.13 -3.12
N SER A 157 -15.26 2.83 -2.38
CA SER A 157 -16.70 2.98 -2.64
C SER A 157 -16.97 4.18 -3.54
#